data_AF-A0A346QR36-F1
#
_entry.id   AF-A0A346QR36-F1
#
_cell.length_a   1.000
_cell.length_b   1.000
_cell.length_c   1.000
_cell.angle_alpha   90.00
_cell.angle_beta   90.00
_cell.angle_gamma   90.00
#
_symmetry.space_group_name_H-M   'P 1'
#
loop_
_entity.id
_entity.type
_entity.pdbx_description
1 polymer ?
#
loop_
_entity_poly.entity_id
_entity_poly.type
_entity_poly.pdbx_seq_one_letter_code
_entity_poly.pdbx_strand_id
1 'polypeptide(L)'
;ADVLHEEIRITGCSDSDGEEMYGLDGEEVAYADFNKQKYMYPQPPFVDPFTFQEGVYDTAVAGQQVCRENIKRFGKGMKDYPPEQ
;
A
#
# COMPACT_ATOMS: atom_id res chain seq x y z
N ALA A 1 8.73 -10.30 -24.61
CA ALA A 1 9.02 -11.16 -23.45
C ALA A 1 7.71 -11.40 -22.75
N ASP A 2 7.41 -12.63 -22.37
CA ASP A 2 6.17 -12.95 -21.66
C ASP A 2 6.36 -12.64 -20.17
N VAL A 3 5.33 -12.06 -19.55
CA VAL A 3 5.32 -11.78 -18.10
C VAL A 3 5.15 -13.12 -17.39
N LEU A 4 6.15 -13.49 -16.58
CA LEU A 4 6.13 -14.75 -15.82
C LEU A 4 5.45 -14.58 -14.46
N HIS A 5 5.58 -13.40 -13.86
CA HIS A 5 5.01 -13.04 -12.57
C HIS A 5 4.65 -11.55 -12.56
N GLU A 6 3.60 -11.19 -11.82
CA GLU A 6 3.15 -9.82 -11.61
C GLU A 6 3.20 -9.46 -10.13
N GLU A 7 3.97 -8.43 -9.80
CA GLU A 7 3.98 -7.83 -8.45
C GLU A 7 3.19 -6.52 -8.50
N ILE A 8 2.33 -6.34 -7.50
CA ILE A 8 1.62 -5.08 -7.28
C ILE A 8 1.88 -4.58 -5.87
N ARG A 9 2.27 -3.31 -5.76
CA ARG A 9 2.29 -2.57 -4.51
C ARG A 9 1.18 -1.54 -4.50
N ILE A 10 0.35 -1.57 -3.47
CA ILE A 10 -0.68 -0.55 -3.26
C ILE A 10 -0.27 0.31 -2.07
N THR A 11 -0.36 1.63 -2.23
CA THR A 11 -0.33 2.59 -1.13
C THR A 11 -1.55 3.49 -1.27
N GLY A 12 -2.57 3.23 -0.47
CA GLY A 12 -3.85 3.95 -0.49
C GLY A 12 -4.06 4.70 0.82
N CYS A 13 -4.81 5.80 0.79
CA CYS A 13 -5.19 6.52 1.99
C CYS A 13 -6.52 7.26 1.81
N SER A 14 -7.20 7.49 2.93
CA SER A 14 -8.33 8.41 3.05
C SER A 14 -8.08 9.37 4.22
N ASP A 15 -9.08 10.18 4.57
CA ASP A 15 -9.01 11.03 5.76
C ASP A 15 -8.89 10.21 7.06
N SER A 16 -9.52 9.03 7.12
CA SER A 16 -9.52 8.14 8.29
C SER A 16 -8.60 6.94 8.16
N ASP A 17 -8.44 6.40 6.95
CA ASP A 17 -7.88 5.07 6.73
C ASP A 17 -6.59 5.10 5.91
N GLY A 18 -5.89 3.97 5.89
CA GLY A 18 -4.65 3.78 5.18
C GLY A 18 -4.48 2.32 4.80
N GLU A 19 -3.92 2.10 3.61
CA GLU A 19 -3.62 0.79 3.06
C GLU A 19 -2.17 0.76 2.55
N GLU A 20 -1.44 -0.29 2.91
CA GLU A 20 -0.22 -0.66 2.22
C GLU A 20 -0.15 -2.17 2.11
N MET A 21 -0.13 -2.67 0.87
CA MET A 21 -0.08 -4.11 0.60
C MET A 21 0.84 -4.42 -0.58
N TYR A 22 1.40 -5.62 -0.55
CA TYR A 22 2.09 -6.24 -1.67
C TYR A 22 1.31 -7.47 -2.11
N GLY A 23 1.08 -7.57 -3.41
CA GLY A 23 0.48 -8.72 -4.06
C GLY A 23 1.42 -9.34 -5.08
N LEU A 24 1.35 -10.66 -5.23
CA LEU A 24 2.10 -11.43 -6.21
C LEU A 24 1.12 -12.39 -6.90
N ASP A 25 1.02 -12.29 -8.23
CA ASP A 25 0.16 -13.15 -9.06
C ASP A 25 -1.31 -13.21 -8.59
N GLY A 26 -1.81 -12.09 -8.05
CA GLY A 26 -3.18 -11.95 -7.55
C GLY A 26 -3.40 -12.36 -6.09
N GLU A 27 -2.36 -12.82 -5.38
CA GLU A 27 -2.42 -13.14 -3.96
C GLU A 27 -1.77 -12.05 -3.12
N GLU A 28 -2.38 -11.70 -1.97
CA GLU A 28 -1.76 -10.80 -1.01
C GLU A 28 -0.65 -11.53 -0.26
N VAL A 29 0.57 -10.98 -0.32
CA VAL A 29 1.74 -11.62 0.29
C VAL A 29 2.22 -10.92 1.55
N ALA A 30 1.89 -9.63 1.70
CA ALA A 30 2.05 -8.89 2.94
C ALA A 30 1.23 -7.59 2.95
N TYR A 31 0.93 -7.07 4.14
CA TYR A 31 0.27 -5.78 4.33
C TYR A 31 0.67 -5.12 5.65
N ALA A 32 0.54 -3.79 5.71
CA ALA A 32 0.69 -3.01 6.92
C ALA A 32 -0.62 -3.00 7.72
N ASP A 33 -0.64 -3.64 8.89
CA ASP A 33 -1.73 -3.47 9.84
C ASP A 33 -1.44 -2.23 10.70
N PHE A 34 -2.00 -1.08 10.29
CA PHE A 34 -1.82 0.20 10.98
C PHE A 34 -2.45 0.22 12.38
N ASN A 35 -3.43 -0.65 12.66
CA ASN A 35 -4.03 -0.76 14.00
C ASN A 35 -3.11 -1.53 14.95
N LYS A 36 -2.50 -2.62 14.48
CA LYS A 36 -1.53 -3.40 15.26
C LYS A 36 -0.11 -2.83 15.24
N GLN A 37 0.12 -1.85 14.36
CA GLN A 37 1.40 -1.23 14.08
C GLN A 37 2.48 -2.23 13.68
N LYS A 38 2.12 -3.16 12.78
CA LYS A 38 2.99 -4.24 12.34
C LYS A 38 2.81 -4.55 10.87
N TYR A 39 3.86 -5.10 10.29
CA TYR A 39 3.78 -5.75 8.99
C TYR A 39 3.31 -7.19 9.16
N MET A 40 2.29 -7.56 8.39
CA MET A 40 1.62 -8.85 8.47
C MET A 40 1.89 -9.66 7.21
N TYR A 41 1.99 -10.98 7.38
CA TYR A 41 2.23 -11.93 6.30
C TYR A 41 1.06 -12.95 6.32
N PRO A 42 0.04 -12.80 5.45
CA PRO A 42 -1.20 -13.57 5.51
C PRO A 42 -1.07 -15.03 5.00
N GLN A 43 0.11 -15.41 4.53
CA GLN A 43 0.34 -16.72 3.93
C GLN A 43 0.12 -17.86 4.94
N PRO A 44 -0.45 -19.00 4.52
CA PRO A 44 -0.66 -20.15 5.40
C PRO A 44 0.64 -20.71 6.00
N PRO A 45 0.60 -21.34 7.19
CA PRO A 45 1.82 -21.81 7.87
C PRO A 45 2.52 -23.00 7.18
N PHE A 46 1.95 -23.55 6.11
CA PHE A 46 2.55 -24.65 5.34
C PHE A 46 3.45 -24.17 4.20
N VAL A 47 3.45 -22.87 3.86
CA VAL A 47 4.41 -22.33 2.88
C VAL A 47 5.73 -22.00 3.56
N ASP A 48 6.82 -22.00 2.80
CA ASP A 48 8.09 -21.46 3.28
C ASP A 48 7.93 -19.95 3.51
N PRO A 49 8.06 -19.46 4.75
CA PRO A 49 7.78 -18.06 5.04
C PRO A 49 8.87 -17.16 4.47
N PHE A 50 8.47 -16.10 3.79
CA PHE A 50 9.34 -14.97 3.51
C PHE A 50 8.97 -13.79 4.42
N THR A 51 9.96 -12.93 4.68
CA THR A 51 9.74 -11.67 5.40
C THR A 51 10.48 -10.54 4.68
N PHE A 52 9.92 -9.34 4.76
CA PHE A 52 10.60 -8.14 4.30
C PHE A 52 11.66 -7.72 5.33
N GLN A 53 12.62 -6.91 4.88
CA GLN A 53 13.63 -6.35 5.78
C GLN A 53 13.02 -5.52 6.90
N GLU A 54 13.78 -5.39 8.00
CA GLU A 54 13.45 -4.49 9.10
C GLU A 54 13.21 -3.06 8.58
N GLY A 55 12.24 -2.36 9.17
CA GLY A 55 11.83 -1.00 8.76
C GLY A 55 10.76 -0.95 7.67
N VAL A 56 10.26 -2.08 7.17
CA VAL A 56 9.17 -2.11 6.18
C VAL A 56 7.90 -1.41 6.70
N TYR A 57 7.54 -1.61 7.97
CA TYR A 57 6.37 -0.97 8.56
C TYR A 57 6.52 0.56 8.66
N ASP A 58 7.71 1.05 9.02
CA ASP A 58 7.98 2.49 9.06
C ASP A 58 7.92 3.12 7.67
N THR A 59 8.33 2.37 6.65
CA THR A 59 8.18 2.76 5.24
C THR A 59 6.71 2.87 4.85
N ALA A 60 5.86 1.94 5.30
CA ALA A 60 4.41 2.02 5.11
C ALA A 60 3.80 3.26 5.77
N VAL A 61 4.21 3.57 7.00
CA VAL A 61 3.79 4.79 7.73
C VAL A 61 4.21 6.05 6.97
N ALA A 62 5.44 6.11 6.45
CA ALA A 62 5.90 7.23 5.62
C ALA A 62 5.08 7.34 4.33
N GLY A 63 4.77 6.22 3.68
CA GLY A 63 3.89 6.17 2.52
C GLY A 63 2.50 6.75 2.78
N GLN A 64 1.90 6.44 3.93
CA GLN A 64 0.61 7.00 4.34
C GLN A 64 0.66 8.53 4.52
N GLN A 65 1.72 9.04 5.11
CA GLN A 65 1.90 10.49 5.28
C GLN A 65 1.98 11.19 3.91
N VAL A 66 2.78 10.64 2.99
CA VAL A 66 2.92 11.17 1.62
C VAL A 66 1.59 11.13 0.88
N CYS A 67 0.86 10.01 0.96
CA CYS A 67 -0.44 9.86 0.31
C CYS A 67 -1.43 10.94 0.78
N ARG A 68 -1.55 11.14 2.10
CA ARG A 68 -2.49 12.13 2.68
C ARG A 68 -2.12 13.57 2.29
N GLU A 69 -0.83 13.89 2.26
CA GLU A 69 -0.36 15.20 1.79
C GLU A 69 -0.65 15.41 0.30
N ASN A 70 -0.52 14.36 -0.51
CA ASN A 70 -0.87 14.41 -1.93
C ASN A 70 -2.36 14.67 -2.12
N ILE A 71 -3.26 13.99 -1.41
CA ILE A 71 -4.71 14.25 -1.49
C ILE A 71 -5.03 15.71 -1.19
N LYS A 72 -4.43 16.30 -0.14
CA LYS A 72 -4.63 17.73 0.18
C LYS A 72 -4.17 18.65 -0.95
N ARG A 73 -2.99 18.37 -1.54
CA ARG A 73 -2.43 19.16 -2.63
C ARG A 73 -3.26 19.06 -3.91
N PHE A 74 -3.64 17.85 -4.30
CA PHE A 74 -4.49 17.62 -5.47
C PHE A 74 -5.88 18.21 -5.25
N GLY A 75 -6.50 18.03 -4.08
CA GLY A 75 -7.78 18.66 -3.76
C GLY A 75 -7.75 20.18 -3.87
N LYS A 76 -6.65 20.82 -3.45
CA LYS A 76 -6.46 22.27 -3.63
C LYS A 76 -6.23 22.66 -5.09
N GLY A 77 -5.36 21.93 -5.80
CA GLY A 77 -4.97 22.24 -7.17
C GLY A 77 -6.06 21.96 -8.21
N MET A 78 -6.89 20.97 -7.96
CA MET A 78 -7.97 20.52 -8.85
C MET A 78 -9.32 21.16 -8.52
N LYS A 79 -9.41 22.01 -7.50
CA LYS A 79 -10.68 22.60 -7.04
C LYS A 79 -11.45 23.33 -8.15
N ASP A 80 -10.73 23.96 -9.07
CA ASP A 80 -11.31 24.78 -10.14
C ASP A 80 -11.30 24.05 -11.51
N TYR A 81 -10.83 22.80 -11.56
CA TYR A 81 -10.84 22.01 -12.79
C TYR A 81 -12.25 21.51 -13.11
N PRO A 82 -12.73 21.66 -14.36
CA PRO A 82 -14.02 21.11 -14.74
C PRO A 82 -13.99 19.57 -14.74
N PRO A 83 -15.12 18.89 -14.46
CA PRO A 83 -15.23 17.44 -14.63
C PRO A 83 -14.96 17.02 -16.08
N GLU A 84 -14.44 15.81 -16.28
CA GLU A 84 -14.40 15.21 -17.61
C GLU A 84 -15.82 15.08 -18.19
N GLN A 85 -15.97 15.32 -19.50
CA GLN A 85 -17.25 15.31 -20.21
C GLN A 85 -17.73 13.90 -20.54
#